data_AF-A0A7S2A120-F1
#
_entry.id   AF-A0A7S2A120-F1
#
_cell.length_a   1.000
_cell.length_b   1.000
_cell.length_c   1.000
_cell.angle_alpha   90.00
_cell.angle_beta   90.00
_cell.angle_gamma   90.00
#
_symmetry.space_group_name_H-M   'P 1'
#
loop_
_entity.id
_entity.type
_entity.pdbx_description
1 polymer ?
#
loop_
_entity_poly.entity_id
_entity_poly.type
_entity_poly.pdbx_seq_one_letter_code
_entity_poly.pdbx_strand_id
1 'polypeptide(L)'
;EINTSLLALKECVRALDSNRSAGGGGRHVPYRASKLTLILKDCFTSRLARTTMIATVSPGASSADHTLNTLRYADRIKEKKVGDMIERTARKKKRTPLRRRSPTPSRSRSP
;
A
#
# COMPACT_ATOMS: atom_id res chain seq x y z
N GLU A 1 -8.54 30.38 2.84
CA GLU A 1 -9.36 29.44 2.05
C GLU A 1 -9.81 28.28 2.92
N ILE A 2 -11.07 27.85 2.79
CA ILE A 2 -11.67 26.80 3.65
C ILE A 2 -11.36 25.38 3.14
N ASN A 3 -11.11 25.20 1.84
CA ASN A 3 -11.08 23.89 1.19
C ASN A 3 -9.71 23.45 0.66
N THR A 4 -8.63 24.16 1.00
CA THR A 4 -7.28 23.89 0.49
C THR A 4 -6.80 22.47 0.82
N SER A 5 -7.09 21.95 2.02
CA SER A 5 -6.70 20.60 2.44
C SER A 5 -7.45 19.51 1.65
N LEU A 6 -8.75 19.71 1.40
CA LEU A 6 -9.58 18.78 0.63
C LEU A 6 -9.16 18.76 -0.85
N LEU A 7 -8.85 19.92 -1.42
CA LEU A 7 -8.35 20.01 -2.79
C LEU A 7 -6.99 19.32 -2.92
N ALA A 8 -6.06 19.61 -2.01
CA ALA A 8 -4.75 18.97 -1.96
C ALA A 8 -4.86 17.44 -1.87
N LEU A 9 -5.80 16.94 -1.04
CA LEU A 9 -6.04 15.51 -0.88
C LEU A 9 -6.58 14.86 -2.16
N LYS A 10 -7.53 15.51 -2.84
CA LYS A 10 -8.03 15.06 -4.15
C LYS A 10 -6.91 14.94 -5.17
N GLU A 11 -6.06 15.94 -5.28
CA GLU A 11 -4.93 15.94 -6.23
C GLU A 11 -3.88 14.89 -5.87
N CYS A 12 -3.62 14.66 -4.58
CA CYS A 12 -2.73 13.58 -4.14
C CYS A 12 -3.22 12.21 -4.61
N VAL A 13 -4.51 11.92 -4.47
CA VAL A 13 -5.07 10.63 -4.92
C VAL A 13 -5.08 10.47 -6.43
N ARG A 14 -5.34 11.54 -7.18
CA ARG A 14 -5.25 11.49 -8.65
C ARG A 14 -3.83 11.21 -9.12
N ALA A 15 -2.84 11.83 -8.50
CA ALA A 15 -1.43 11.57 -8.81
C ALA A 15 -1.02 10.13 -8.43
N LEU A 16 -1.48 9.64 -7.28
CA LEU A 16 -1.27 8.25 -6.86
C LEU A 16 -1.86 7.23 -7.84
N ASP A 17 -3.06 7.50 -8.36
CA ASP A 17 -3.72 6.67 -9.35
C ASP A 17 -2.95 6.65 -10.68
N SER A 18 -2.54 7.83 -11.16
CA SER A 18 -1.74 7.98 -12.38
C SER A 18 -0.41 7.22 -12.30
N ASN A 19 0.23 7.22 -11.12
CA ASN A 19 1.50 6.52 -10.88
C ASN A 19 1.37 5.01 -10.92
N ARG A 20 0.17 4.45 -10.72
CA ARG A 20 -0.05 3.01 -10.86
C ARG A 20 -0.17 2.61 -12.32
N SER A 21 -0.86 3.41 -13.13
CA SER A 21 -1.11 3.12 -14.53
C SER A 21 0.13 3.29 -15.41
N ALA A 22 0.99 4.26 -15.09
CA ALA A 22 2.24 4.51 -15.80
C ALA A 22 3.39 3.70 -15.17
N GLY A 23 3.63 2.49 -15.66
CA GLY A 23 4.57 1.50 -15.13
C GLY A 23 6.06 1.89 -15.13
N GLY A 24 6.46 2.94 -14.41
CA GLY A 24 7.87 3.25 -14.12
C GLY A 24 8.22 4.73 -13.95
N GLY A 25 7.35 5.67 -14.35
CA GLY A 25 7.59 7.11 -14.28
C GLY A 25 6.63 7.80 -13.32
N GLY A 26 6.88 7.69 -12.01
CA GLY A 26 5.98 8.25 -11.01
C GLY A 26 5.93 9.78 -11.06
N ARG A 27 4.78 10.35 -11.45
CA ARG A 27 4.43 11.76 -11.28
C ARG A 27 4.56 12.17 -9.82
N HIS A 28 5.11 13.35 -9.58
CA HIS A 28 5.23 13.92 -8.23
C HIS A 28 3.85 14.03 -7.57
N VAL A 29 3.71 13.48 -6.35
CA VAL A 29 2.49 13.60 -5.56
C VAL A 29 2.62 14.78 -4.58
N PRO A 30 1.75 15.81 -4.65
CA PRO A 30 1.94 17.08 -3.95
C PRO A 30 1.51 17.02 -2.48
N TYR A 31 2.08 16.12 -1.69
CA TYR A 31 1.75 15.99 -0.25
C TYR A 31 2.01 17.26 0.56
N ARG A 32 2.90 18.14 0.07
CA ARG A 32 3.24 19.42 0.71
C ARG A 32 2.20 20.52 0.49
N ALA A 33 1.20 20.31 -0.36
CA ALA A 33 0.16 21.32 -0.64
C ALA A 33 -0.73 21.63 0.58
N SER A 34 -0.78 20.74 1.59
CA SER A 34 -1.43 21.03 2.88
C SER A 34 -0.75 20.27 4.04
N LYS A 35 -0.89 20.78 5.27
CA LYS A 35 -0.42 20.06 6.47
C LYS A 35 -1.09 18.69 6.63
N LEU A 36 -2.38 18.59 6.28
CA LEU A 36 -3.13 17.32 6.35
C LEU A 36 -2.53 16.26 5.42
N THR A 37 -2.29 16.61 4.15
CA THR A 37 -1.73 15.69 3.16
C THR A 37 -0.28 15.32 3.48
N LEU A 38 0.45 16.19 4.18
CA LEU A 38 1.81 15.89 4.63
C LEU A 38 1.80 14.82 5.72
N ILE A 39 0.90 14.93 6.70
CA ILE A 39 0.72 13.94 7.77
C ILE A 39 0.23 12.61 7.20
N LEU A 40 -0.72 12.64 6.26
CA LEU A 40 -1.25 11.43 5.62
C LEU A 40 -0.32 10.81 4.57
N LYS A 41 0.83 11.43 4.27
CA LYS A 41 1.78 10.92 3.28
C LYS A 41 2.15 9.46 3.54
N ASP A 42 2.42 9.13 4.81
CA ASP A 42 2.84 7.78 5.18
C ASP A 42 1.72 6.75 5.03
N CYS A 43 0.46 7.15 5.29
CA CYS A 43 -0.72 6.33 5.00
C CYS A 43 -0.81 5.97 3.51
N PHE A 44 -0.29 6.83 2.63
CA PHE A 44 -0.35 6.61 1.20
C PHE A 44 0.92 6.01 0.58
N THR A 45 2.11 6.28 1.11
CA THR A 45 3.37 5.83 0.50
C THR A 45 3.99 4.61 1.19
N SER A 46 3.69 4.39 2.47
CA SER A 46 4.29 3.31 3.23
C SER A 46 3.61 1.98 2.91
N ARG A 47 4.43 0.96 2.62
CA ARG A 47 3.94 -0.42 2.45
C ARG A 47 3.52 -1.07 3.77
N LEU A 48 3.95 -0.50 4.90
CA LEU A 48 3.64 -1.01 6.24
C LEU A 48 2.36 -0.37 6.80
N ALA A 49 1.92 0.77 6.25
CA ALA A 49 0.72 1.44 6.68
C ALA A 49 -0.52 0.68 6.18
N ARG A 50 -1.41 0.33 7.10
CA ARG A 50 -2.76 -0.16 6.78
C ARG A 50 -3.70 1.03 6.83
N THR A 51 -4.31 1.37 5.70
CA THR A 51 -5.19 2.54 5.59
C THR A 51 -6.56 2.12 5.09
N THR A 52 -7.58 2.47 5.87
CA THR A 52 -8.99 2.25 5.54
C THR A 52 -9.63 3.61 5.30
N MET A 53 -10.39 3.73 4.21
CA MET A 53 -11.20 4.91 3.94
C MET A 53 -12.67 4.58 4.20
N ILE A 54 -13.35 5.45 4.95
CA ILE A 54 -14.81 5.40 5.15
C ILE A 54 -15.42 6.48 4.25
N ALA A 55 -16.17 6.05 3.24
CA ALA A 55 -16.88 6.95 2.34
C ALA A 55 -18.31 7.17 2.86
N THR A 56 -18.58 8.38 3.35
CA THR A 56 -19.93 8.78 3.76
C THR A 56 -20.68 9.37 2.57
N VAL A 57 -21.85 8.81 2.26
CA VAL A 57 -22.65 9.21 1.09
C VAL A 57 -24.11 9.37 1.49
N SER A 58 -24.82 10.22 0.76
CA SER A 58 -26.26 10.44 0.94
C SER A 58 -27.05 9.59 -0.06
N PRO A 59 -28.17 8.97 0.35
CA PRO A 59 -29.03 8.19 -0.55
C PRO A 59 -29.96 9.07 -1.42
N GLY A 60 -30.02 10.38 -1.20
CA GLY A 60 -30.90 11.28 -1.95
C GLY A 60 -30.46 11.52 -3.40
N ALA A 61 -31.40 11.55 -4.34
CA ALA A 61 -31.13 11.77 -5.76
C ALA A 61 -30.45 13.12 -6.04
N SER A 62 -30.79 14.17 -5.29
CA SER A 62 -30.14 15.49 -5.37
C SER A 62 -28.65 15.46 -4.99
N SER A 63 -28.22 14.42 -4.27
CA SER A 63 -26.83 14.23 -3.85
C SER A 63 -26.06 13.27 -4.77
N ALA A 64 -26.68 12.77 -5.85
CA ALA A 64 -26.10 11.73 -6.69
C ALA A 64 -24.71 12.09 -7.25
N ASP A 65 -24.53 13.33 -7.73
CA ASP A 65 -23.24 13.80 -8.26
C ASP A 65 -22.14 13.83 -7.18
N HIS A 66 -22.48 14.29 -5.98
CA HIS A 66 -21.56 14.32 -4.85
C HIS A 66 -21.21 12.91 -4.37
N THR A 67 -22.20 12.03 -4.27
CA THR A 67 -22.04 10.61 -3.93
C THR A 67 -21.12 9.91 -4.94
N LEU A 68 -21.36 10.10 -6.25
CA LEU A 68 -20.54 9.51 -7.30
C LEU A 68 -19.08 9.98 -7.22
N ASN A 69 -18.86 11.27 -6.96
CA ASN A 69 -17.52 11.82 -6.79
C ASN A 69 -16.78 11.20 -5.59
N THR A 70 -17.47 11.01 -4.47
CA THR A 70 -16.93 10.32 -3.28
C THR A 70 -16.57 8.86 -3.60
N LEU A 71 -17.47 8.13 -4.28
CA LEU A 71 -17.24 6.73 -4.64
C LEU A 71 -16.06 6.56 -5.60
N ARG A 72 -15.94 7.42 -6.62
CA ARG A 72 -14.78 7.43 -7.53
C ARG A 72 -13.46 7.64 -6.80
N TYR A 73 -13.47 8.45 -5.74
CA TYR A 73 -12.28 8.67 -4.93
C TYR A 73 -11.94 7.46 -4.06
N ALA A 74 -12.93 6.84 -3.42
CA ALA A 74 -12.76 5.62 -2.64
C ALA A 74 -12.22 4.46 -3.50
N ASP A 75 -12.76 4.30 -4.71
CA ASP A 75 -12.34 3.26 -5.65
C ASP A 75 -10.86 3.41 -6.04
N ARG A 76 -10.41 4.63 -6.33
CA ARG A 76 -8.98 4.90 -6.58
C ARG A 76 -8.09 4.57 -5.38
N ILE A 77 -8.55 4.65 -4.15
CA ILE A 77 -7.70 4.31 -2.99
C ILE A 77 -7.63 2.79 -2.75
N LYS A 78 -8.69 2.05 -3.10
CA LYS A 78 -8.90 0.63 -2.81
C LYS A 78 -7.77 -0.29 -3.29
N GLU A 79 -7.14 0.00 -4.43
CA GLU A 79 -6.17 -0.91 -5.06
C GLU A 79 -4.74 -0.87 -4.52
N LYS A 80 -4.51 -0.29 -3.34
CA LYS A 80 -3.22 -0.49 -2.67
C LYS A 80 -3.14 -1.92 -2.14
N LYS A 81 -2.52 -2.82 -2.90
CA LYS A 81 -2.11 -4.15 -2.42
C LYS A 81 -1.04 -4.00 -1.33
N VAL A 82 -1.48 -3.66 -0.12
CA VAL A 82 -0.71 -3.75 1.13
C VAL A 82 -0.57 -5.20 1.59
N GLY A 83 -1.32 -6.13 0.97
CA GLY A 83 -1.46 -7.51 1.44
C GLY A 83 -0.43 -8.53 0.92
N ASP A 84 0.28 -8.28 -0.17
CA ASP A 84 0.93 -9.41 -0.84
C ASP A 84 2.29 -9.83 -0.25
N MET A 85 2.87 -9.09 0.72
CA MET A 85 4.20 -9.46 1.24
C MET A 85 4.15 -10.38 2.46
N ILE A 86 3.09 -10.33 3.29
CA ILE A 86 3.02 -11.15 4.51
C ILE A 86 2.87 -12.65 4.15
N GLU A 87 2.17 -13.00 3.07
CA GLU A 87 2.14 -14.39 2.58
C GLU A 87 3.45 -14.85 1.92
N ARG A 88 4.16 -13.95 1.22
CA ARG A 88 5.38 -14.31 0.47
C ARG A 88 6.57 -14.61 1.39
N THR A 89 6.66 -13.97 2.55
CA THR A 89 7.72 -14.26 3.54
C THR A 89 7.48 -15.59 4.27
N ALA A 90 6.22 -15.98 4.48
CA ALA A 90 5.88 -17.28 5.07
C ALA A 90 6.20 -18.47 4.15
N ARG A 91 6.05 -18.33 2.83
CA ARG A 91 6.35 -19.41 1.86
C ARG A 91 7.85 -19.69 1.67
N LYS A 92 8.75 -18.72 1.92
CA LYS A 92 10.19 -18.89 1.70
C LYS A 92 10.90 -19.72 2.78
N LYS A 93 10.28 -20.01 3.93
CA LYS A 93 10.90 -20.75 5.04
C LYS A 93 10.74 -22.29 4.96
N LYS A 94 10.04 -22.84 3.95
CA LYS A 94 9.74 -24.29 3.82
C LYS A 94 10.59 -25.05 2.77
N ARG A 95 11.67 -24.47 2.22
CA ARG A 95 12.49 -25.16 1.20
C ARG A 95 13.99 -25.05 1.47
N THR A 96 14.46 -25.65 2.55
CA THR A 96 15.84 -26.11 2.67
C THR A 96 15.82 -27.63 2.75
N PRO A 97 16.29 -28.37 1.72
CA PRO A 97 16.52 -29.79 1.88
C PRO A 97 17.68 -29.96 2.87
N LEU A 98 17.46 -30.66 3.98
CA LEU A 98 18.54 -31.08 4.87
C LEU A 98 19.54 -31.90 4.04
N ARG A 99 20.69 -31.30 3.76
CA ARG A 99 21.84 -31.98 3.18
C ARG A 99 22.27 -33.05 4.19
N ARG A 100 21.95 -34.32 3.91
CA ARG A 100 22.42 -35.50 4.66
C ARG A 100 23.94 -35.39 4.82
N ARG A 101 24.41 -35.15 6.05
CA ARG A 101 25.83 -35.33 6.39
C ARG A 101 26.10 -36.83 6.38
N SER A 102 27.08 -37.24 5.58
CA SER A 102 27.62 -38.60 5.57
C SER A 102 28.24 -38.93 6.93
N PRO A 103 28.18 -40.20 7.38
CA PRO A 103 28.70 -40.62 8.67
C PRO A 103 30.24 -40.56 8.69
N THR A 104 30.80 -40.06 9.78
CA THR A 104 32.24 -40.07 10.05
C THR A 104 32.69 -41.50 10.40
N PRO A 105 33.77 -42.04 9.80
CA PRO A 105 34.36 -43.28 10.28
C PRO A 105 35.22 -43.04 11.52
N SER A 106 35.23 -44.08 12.34
CA SER A 106 35.65 -44.19 13.73
C SER A 106 37.16 -44.29 13.94
N ARG A 107 37.63 -43.57 14.97
CA ARG A 107 38.65 -43.90 15.98
C ARG A 107 39.41 -45.24 15.81
N SER A 108 40.74 -45.16 15.81
CA SER A 108 41.60 -46.11 16.53
C SER A 108 42.92 -45.45 16.99
N ARG A 109 42.93 -45.11 18.28
CA ARG A 109 44.06 -45.23 19.25
C ARG A 109 44.70 -46.62 19.06
N SER A 110 45.97 -46.96 19.21
CA SER A 110 47.21 -46.47 19.88
C SER A 110 48.30 -47.53 19.49
N PRO A 111 49.51 -47.64 20.08
CA PRO A 111 50.31 -46.71 20.87
C PRO A 111 51.48 -46.07 20.09
#